data_AF-A0A2E7XD73-F1
#
_entry.id   AF-A0A2E7XD73-F1
#
_cell.length_a   1.000
_cell.length_b   1.000
_cell.length_c   1.000
_cell.angle_alpha   90.00
_cell.angle_beta   90.00
_cell.angle_gamma   90.00
#
_symmetry.space_group_name_H-M   'P 1'
#
loop_
_entity.id
_entity.type
_entity.pdbx_description
1 polymer ?
#
loop_
_entity_poly.entity_id
_entity_poly.type
_entity_poly.pdbx_seq_one_letter_code
_entity_poly.pdbx_strand_id
1 'polypeptide(L)'
;MKYLIGFIIGIVLTTLAYERETATEVAHDVVVAKVTDGVKEIDYTFYENLYKSAITVFKDTYDSPTNEAPDAYYVQIGAFSKLDNANSFRAEAILEGYLNADIFVETVGDIHRVMIGPFAEKHEAELAIDWASGKKFSGLLLAKKE
;
A
#
# COMPACT_ATOMS: atom_id res chain seq x y z
N MET A 1 -26.92 50.23 -34.56
CA MET A 1 -25.63 49.65 -35.02
C MET A 1 -24.84 48.91 -33.94
N LYS A 2 -24.81 49.37 -32.68
CA LYS A 2 -23.97 48.77 -31.62
C LYS A 2 -24.37 47.34 -31.21
N TYR A 3 -25.66 46.99 -31.27
CA TYR A 3 -26.16 45.64 -30.93
C TYR A 3 -26.01 44.61 -32.07
N LEU A 4 -25.98 45.07 -33.33
CA LEU A 4 -25.85 44.20 -34.50
C LEU A 4 -24.43 43.59 -34.57
N ILE A 5 -23.41 44.38 -34.23
CA ILE A 5 -22.00 43.96 -34.23
C ILE A 5 -21.75 42.88 -33.17
N GLY A 6 -22.34 43.02 -31.98
CA GLY A 6 -22.21 42.01 -30.92
C GLY A 6 -22.81 40.65 -31.29
N PHE A 7 -23.93 40.65 -32.01
CA PHE A 7 -24.57 39.42 -32.47
C PHE A 7 -23.74 38.67 -33.52
N ILE A 8 -23.15 39.40 -34.48
CA ILE A 8 -22.27 38.81 -35.50
C ILE A 8 -21.00 38.22 -34.86
N ILE A 9 -20.38 38.95 -33.92
CA ILE A 9 -19.19 38.47 -33.21
C ILE A 9 -19.52 37.21 -32.38
N GLY A 10 -20.69 37.16 -31.75
CA GLY A 10 -21.14 35.98 -31.00
C GLY A 10 -21.29 34.75 -31.89
N ILE A 11 -21.89 34.89 -33.08
CA ILE A 11 -22.03 33.77 -34.03
C ILE A 11 -20.65 33.27 -34.48
N VAL A 12 -19.75 34.17 -34.86
CA VAL A 12 -18.40 33.82 -35.34
C VAL A 12 -17.57 33.15 -34.24
N LEU A 13 -17.65 33.63 -32.99
CA LEU A 13 -16.98 32.99 -31.85
C LEU A 13 -17.53 31.58 -31.59
N THR A 14 -18.84 31.40 -31.76
CA THR A 14 -19.49 30.11 -31.53
C THR A 14 -19.10 29.09 -32.60
N THR A 15 -19.03 29.51 -33.88
CA THR A 15 -18.60 28.61 -34.97
C THR A 15 -17.12 28.24 -34.85
N LEU A 16 -16.25 29.18 -34.47
CA LEU A 16 -14.82 28.91 -34.22
C LEU A 16 -14.60 27.97 -33.03
N ALA A 17 -15.40 28.09 -31.97
CA ALA A 17 -15.33 27.17 -30.83
C ALA A 17 -15.77 25.75 -31.23
N TYR A 18 -16.83 25.64 -32.03
CA TYR A 18 -17.36 24.35 -32.50
C TYR A 18 -16.35 23.60 -33.39
N GLU A 19 -15.69 24.29 -34.33
CA GLU A 19 -14.66 23.66 -35.18
C GLU A 19 -13.48 23.11 -34.36
N ARG A 20 -13.09 23.80 -33.27
CA ARG A 20 -11.99 23.39 -32.39
C ARG A 20 -12.30 22.11 -31.61
N GLU A 21 -13.54 21.91 -31.16
CA GLU A 21 -13.97 20.67 -30.52
C GLU A 21 -13.90 19.48 -31.49
N THR A 22 -14.44 19.63 -32.70
CA THR A 22 -14.36 18.58 -33.73
C THR A 22 -12.91 18.24 -34.11
N ALA A 23 -12.02 19.23 -34.26
CA ALA A 23 -10.62 18.99 -34.61
C ALA A 23 -9.86 18.18 -33.53
N THR A 24 -10.25 18.31 -32.26
CA THR A 24 -9.62 17.61 -31.14
C THR A 24 -10.08 16.14 -31.08
N GLU A 25 -11.32 15.87 -31.48
CA GLU A 25 -11.89 14.53 -31.58
C GLU A 25 -11.26 13.72 -32.72
N VAL A 26 -11.10 14.33 -33.92
CA VAL A 26 -10.40 13.67 -35.05
C VAL A 26 -8.93 13.38 -34.71
N ALA A 27 -8.28 14.26 -33.95
CA ALA A 27 -6.90 14.06 -33.52
C ALA A 27 -6.74 12.89 -32.53
N HIS A 28 -7.70 12.67 -31.63
CA HIS A 28 -7.66 11.53 -30.71
C HIS A 28 -7.82 10.20 -31.44
N ASP A 29 -8.77 10.11 -32.37
CA ASP A 29 -9.06 8.86 -33.09
C ASP A 29 -7.90 8.44 -34.00
N VAL A 30 -7.25 9.43 -34.65
CA VAL A 30 -6.03 9.20 -35.45
C VAL A 30 -4.84 8.76 -34.59
N VAL A 31 -4.71 9.29 -33.36
CA VAL A 31 -3.62 8.88 -32.45
C VAL A 31 -3.85 7.47 -31.92
N VAL A 32 -5.09 7.07 -31.60
CA VAL A 32 -5.43 5.71 -31.14
C VAL A 32 -5.19 4.67 -32.25
N ALA A 33 -5.58 4.99 -33.49
CA ALA A 33 -5.34 4.12 -34.64
C ALA A 33 -3.84 3.93 -34.95
N LYS A 34 -3.01 4.96 -34.71
CA LYS A 34 -1.56 4.89 -34.97
C LYS A 34 -0.77 4.19 -33.86
N VAL A 35 -1.29 4.14 -32.64
CA VAL A 35 -0.66 3.44 -31.51
C VAL A 35 -0.89 1.92 -31.59
N THR A 36 -2.00 1.48 -32.18
CA THR A 36 -2.35 0.05 -32.27
C THR A 36 -1.59 -0.71 -33.36
N ASP A 37 -1.12 -0.03 -34.41
CA ASP A 37 -0.47 -0.66 -35.57
C ASP A 37 1.03 -0.97 -35.38
N GLY A 38 1.62 -0.58 -34.24
CA GLY A 38 3.06 -0.68 -33.97
C GLY A 38 3.46 -1.41 -32.70
N VAL A 39 2.52 -1.84 -31.85
CA VAL A 39 2.83 -2.57 -30.62
C VAL A 39 3.05 -4.03 -30.98
N LYS A 40 4.31 -4.41 -31.22
CA LYS A 40 4.71 -5.82 -31.24
C LYS A 40 4.31 -6.44 -29.89
N GLU A 41 3.58 -7.55 -29.94
CA GLU A 41 3.21 -8.33 -28.75
C GLU A 41 4.43 -8.50 -27.84
N ILE A 42 4.23 -8.21 -26.55
CA ILE A 42 5.29 -8.35 -25.55
C ILE A 42 5.57 -9.84 -25.42
N ASP A 43 6.75 -10.26 -25.87
CA ASP A 43 7.22 -11.63 -25.71
C ASP A 43 7.65 -11.85 -24.24
N TYR A 44 6.74 -12.41 -23.44
CA TYR A 44 6.93 -12.65 -22.01
C TYR A 44 7.88 -13.84 -21.74
N THR A 45 9.15 -13.69 -22.10
CA THR A 45 10.23 -14.68 -21.89
C THR A 45 10.81 -14.67 -20.48
N PHE A 46 10.12 -14.07 -19.51
CA PHE A 46 10.60 -13.92 -18.14
C PHE A 46 11.09 -15.26 -17.56
N TYR A 47 10.31 -16.32 -17.70
CA TYR A 47 10.65 -17.64 -17.15
C TYR A 47 11.78 -18.38 -17.89
N GLU A 48 12.07 -17.99 -19.13
CA GLU A 48 13.13 -18.57 -19.96
C GLU A 48 14.51 -17.95 -19.62
N ASN A 49 14.54 -16.67 -19.27
CA ASN A 49 15.77 -15.90 -19.01
C ASN A 49 16.12 -15.74 -17.52
N LEU A 50 15.39 -16.37 -16.61
CA LEU A 50 15.81 -16.41 -15.20
C LEU A 50 17.12 -17.17 -15.09
N TYR A 51 18.17 -16.47 -14.68
CA TYR A 51 19.45 -17.06 -14.34
C TYR A 51 19.24 -18.05 -13.19
N LYS A 52 19.14 -19.34 -13.51
CA LYS A 52 18.99 -20.41 -12.51
C LYS A 52 20.34 -20.64 -11.83
N SER A 53 20.61 -19.88 -10.78
CA SER A 53 21.72 -20.18 -9.87
C SER A 53 21.28 -21.33 -8.93
N ALA A 54 21.82 -22.52 -9.16
CA ALA A 54 21.72 -23.61 -8.20
C ALA A 54 22.78 -23.39 -7.12
N ILE A 55 22.35 -22.99 -5.92
CA ILE A 55 23.20 -22.95 -4.74
C ILE A 55 23.07 -24.31 -4.06
N THR A 56 24.18 -25.04 -3.92
CA THR A 56 24.23 -26.27 -3.14
C THR A 56 24.04 -25.89 -1.67
N VAL A 57 22.82 -26.05 -1.15
CA VAL A 57 22.54 -25.85 0.28
C VAL A 57 23.10 -27.06 1.02
N PHE A 58 24.16 -26.86 1.78
CA PHE A 58 24.66 -27.88 2.70
C PHE A 58 23.57 -28.10 3.76
N LYS A 59 23.05 -29.33 3.87
CA LYS A 59 21.99 -29.69 4.82
C LYS A 59 22.39 -29.37 6.27
N ASP A 60 23.68 -29.43 6.55
CA ASP A 60 24.26 -29.25 7.89
C ASP A 60 24.39 -27.78 8.31
N THR A 61 24.15 -26.82 7.40
CA THR A 61 24.00 -25.39 7.75
C THR A 61 22.60 -25.01 8.24
N TYR A 62 21.63 -25.92 8.13
CA TYR A 62 20.26 -25.76 8.65
C TYR A 62 19.99 -26.61 9.91
N ASP A 63 20.97 -27.36 10.40
CA ASP A 63 20.99 -27.79 11.80
C ASP A 63 21.44 -26.57 12.63
N SER A 64 20.55 -25.59 12.75
CA SER A 64 20.63 -24.67 13.87
C SER A 64 20.65 -25.54 15.13
N PRO A 65 21.58 -25.30 16.08
CA PRO A 65 21.34 -25.81 17.42
C PRO A 65 19.92 -25.37 17.80
N THR A 66 19.22 -26.21 18.56
CA THR A 66 17.98 -25.83 19.24
C THR A 66 18.26 -24.62 20.14
N ASN A 67 18.43 -23.46 19.53
CA ASN A 67 18.44 -22.16 20.15
C ASN A 67 16.97 -21.86 20.27
N GLU A 68 16.52 -21.82 21.52
CA GLU A 68 15.28 -21.18 21.94
C GLU A 68 14.97 -20.02 20.97
N ALA A 69 13.79 -20.05 20.35
CA ALA A 69 13.39 -18.98 19.44
C ALA A 69 13.67 -17.64 20.14
N PRO A 70 14.37 -16.69 19.50
CA PRO A 70 14.73 -15.43 20.14
C PRO A 70 13.45 -14.78 20.66
N ASP A 71 13.46 -14.35 21.93
CA ASP A 71 12.32 -13.68 22.56
C ASP A 71 11.81 -12.58 21.62
N ALA A 72 10.60 -12.75 21.09
CA ALA A 72 10.00 -11.78 20.19
C ALA A 72 9.25 -10.73 21.01
N TYR A 73 9.53 -9.46 20.74
CA TYR A 73 8.85 -8.36 21.39
C TYR A 73 7.64 -7.93 20.54
N TYR A 74 6.55 -7.63 21.21
CA TYR A 74 5.32 -7.13 20.61
C TYR A 74 4.84 -5.92 21.38
N VAL A 75 4.11 -5.04 20.72
CA VAL A 75 3.52 -3.87 21.36
C VAL A 75 2.01 -3.91 21.19
N GLN A 76 1.29 -4.03 22.31
CA GLN A 76 -0.16 -3.92 22.31
C GLN A 76 -0.55 -2.44 22.30
N ILE A 77 -1.32 -2.06 21.27
CA ILE A 77 -1.80 -0.69 21.08
C ILE A 77 -3.30 -0.51 21.38
N GLY A 78 -4.04 -1.61 21.52
CA GLY A 78 -5.44 -1.60 21.91
C GLY A 78 -5.96 -2.97 22.35
N ALA A 79 -7.08 -2.98 23.08
CA ALA A 79 -7.79 -4.20 23.46
C ALA A 79 -9.30 -3.94 23.44
N PHE A 80 -10.05 -4.82 22.77
CA PHE A 80 -11.46 -4.65 22.48
C PHE A 80 -12.24 -5.93 22.75
N SER A 81 -13.49 -5.81 23.17
CA SER A 81 -14.39 -6.95 23.39
C SER A 81 -15.07 -7.46 22.12
N LYS A 82 -15.00 -6.71 21.02
CA LYS A 82 -15.56 -7.09 19.72
C LYS A 82 -14.47 -7.09 18.66
N LEU A 83 -14.42 -8.14 17.84
CA LEU A 83 -13.46 -8.30 16.77
C LEU A 83 -13.55 -7.16 15.74
N ASP A 84 -14.76 -6.76 15.38
CA ASP A 84 -14.96 -5.68 14.41
C ASP A 84 -14.34 -4.36 14.87
N ASN A 85 -14.47 -4.03 16.16
CA ASN A 85 -13.86 -2.82 16.73
C ASN A 85 -12.32 -2.91 16.69
N ALA A 86 -11.74 -4.08 17.00
CA ALA A 86 -10.31 -4.29 16.90
C ALA A 86 -9.81 -4.15 15.46
N ASN A 87 -10.56 -4.66 14.48
CA ASN A 87 -10.24 -4.54 13.07
C ASN A 87 -10.36 -3.09 12.56
N SER A 88 -11.38 -2.35 12.99
CA SER A 88 -11.50 -0.92 12.68
C SER A 88 -10.33 -0.13 13.26
N PHE A 89 -9.94 -0.40 14.51
CA PHE A 89 -8.78 0.25 15.13
C PHE A 89 -7.47 -0.13 14.45
N ARG A 90 -7.30 -1.40 14.06
CA ARG A 90 -6.16 -1.83 13.24
C ARG A 90 -6.07 -1.05 11.94
N ALA A 91 -7.19 -0.88 11.24
CA ALA A 91 -7.22 -0.11 9.99
C ALA A 91 -6.84 1.36 10.23
N GLU A 92 -7.34 1.98 11.31
CA GLU A 92 -6.94 3.33 11.72
C GLU A 92 -5.43 3.42 12.00
N ALA A 93 -4.86 2.49 12.76
CA ALA A 93 -3.43 2.45 13.05
C ALA A 93 -2.56 2.30 11.78
N ILE A 94 -3.03 1.51 10.80
CA ILE A 94 -2.36 1.38 9.49
C ILE A 94 -2.44 2.71 8.71
N LEU A 95 -3.59 3.38 8.72
CA LEU A 95 -3.78 4.68 8.05
C LEU A 95 -2.94 5.80 8.68
N GLU A 96 -2.67 5.73 9.98
CA GLU A 96 -1.76 6.65 10.69
C GLU A 96 -0.28 6.46 10.28
N GLY A 97 0.03 5.42 9.49
CA GLY A 97 1.27 5.31 8.73
C GLY A 97 2.41 4.56 9.43
N TYR A 98 2.12 3.69 10.39
CA TYR A 98 3.17 2.82 10.94
C TYR A 98 3.44 1.66 9.99
N LEU A 99 4.59 1.70 9.30
CA LEU A 99 4.99 0.72 8.27
C LEU A 99 6.20 -0.13 8.68
N ASN A 100 6.73 0.09 9.90
CA ASN A 100 7.97 -0.56 10.34
C ASN A 100 7.77 -2.02 10.77
N ALA A 101 6.54 -2.42 11.11
CA ALA A 101 6.19 -3.79 11.47
C ALA A 101 4.72 -4.05 11.14
N ASP A 102 4.33 -5.33 11.13
CA ASP A 102 2.95 -5.72 10.91
C ASP A 102 2.09 -5.31 12.12
N ILE A 103 0.86 -4.91 11.82
CA ILE A 103 -0.17 -4.64 12.82
C ILE A 103 -1.23 -5.72 12.65
N PHE A 104 -1.51 -6.48 13.70
CA PHE A 104 -2.45 -7.59 13.64
C PHE A 104 -3.34 -7.65 14.88
N VAL A 105 -4.41 -8.44 14.80
CA VAL A 105 -5.32 -8.67 15.94
C VAL A 105 -5.08 -10.07 16.48
N GLU A 106 -4.67 -10.15 17.75
CA GLU A 106 -4.59 -11.40 18.50
C GLU A 106 -5.85 -11.57 19.35
N THR A 107 -6.53 -12.70 19.22
CA THR A 107 -7.74 -13.00 20.02
C THR A 107 -7.39 -13.99 21.11
N VAL A 108 -7.61 -13.59 22.37
CA VAL A 108 -7.38 -14.43 23.55
C VAL A 108 -8.66 -14.46 24.39
N GLY A 109 -9.38 -15.58 24.34
CA GLY A 109 -10.72 -15.69 24.92
C GLY A 109 -11.69 -14.72 24.23
N ASP A 110 -12.39 -13.90 25.03
CA ASP A 110 -13.36 -12.90 24.55
C ASP A 110 -12.73 -11.52 24.29
N ILE A 111 -11.40 -11.41 24.33
CA ILE A 111 -10.67 -10.15 24.16
C ILE A 111 -9.85 -10.20 22.87
N HIS A 112 -10.00 -9.17 22.05
CA HIS A 112 -9.28 -8.95 20.81
C HIS A 112 -8.26 -7.81 21.00
N ARG A 113 -6.97 -8.14 20.97
CA ARG A 113 -5.86 -7.21 21.19
C ARG A 113 -5.26 -6.82 19.86
N VAL A 114 -5.02 -5.53 19.67
CA VAL A 114 -4.32 -5.03 18.48
C VAL A 114 -2.85 -4.87 18.83
N MET A 115 -2.00 -5.57 18.09
CA MET A 115 -0.59 -5.75 18.36
C MET A 115 0.25 -5.26 17.19
N ILE A 116 1.44 -4.76 17.47
CA ILE A 116 2.49 -4.42 16.50
C ILE A 116 3.67 -5.34 16.74
N GLY A 117 4.23 -5.91 15.67
CA GLY A 117 5.42 -6.76 15.73
C GLY A 117 5.36 -7.89 14.70
N PRO A 118 6.24 -8.90 14.79
CA PRO A 118 7.26 -9.11 15.84
C PRO A 118 8.47 -8.16 15.71
N PHE A 119 9.05 -7.78 16.84
CA PHE A 119 10.32 -7.04 16.94
C PHE A 119 11.42 -7.95 17.50
N ALA A 120 12.62 -7.89 16.90
CA ALA A 120 13.76 -8.70 17.32
C ALA A 120 14.46 -8.07 18.54
N GLU A 121 14.52 -6.75 18.60
CA GLU A 121 15.12 -6.01 19.70
C GLU A 121 14.09 -5.22 20.49
N LYS A 122 14.29 -5.16 21.81
CA LYS A 122 13.42 -4.37 22.70
C LYS A 122 13.38 -2.88 22.30
N HIS A 123 14.50 -2.33 21.81
CA HIS A 123 14.57 -0.93 21.40
C HIS A 123 13.64 -0.61 20.22
N GLU A 124 13.47 -1.52 19.27
CA GLU A 124 12.53 -1.34 18.15
C GLU A 124 11.08 -1.29 18.65
N ALA A 125 10.75 -2.14 19.63
CA ALA A 125 9.45 -2.12 20.27
C ALA A 125 9.22 -0.82 21.08
N GLU A 126 10.25 -0.26 21.70
CA GLU A 126 10.16 1.05 22.38
C GLU A 126 9.83 2.18 21.38
N LEU A 127 10.43 2.17 20.19
CA LEU A 127 10.07 3.14 19.12
C LEU A 127 8.60 2.99 18.68
N ALA A 128 8.08 1.77 18.66
CA ALA A 128 6.66 1.52 18.38
C ALA A 128 5.75 2.07 19.49
N ILE A 129 6.17 1.97 20.75
CA ILE A 129 5.45 2.54 21.90
C ILE A 129 5.43 4.07 21.83
N ASP A 130 6.56 4.69 21.50
CA ASP A 130 6.67 6.14 21.35
C ASP A 130 5.77 6.64 20.21
N TRP A 131 5.78 5.94 19.07
CA TRP A 131 4.87 6.23 17.96
C TRP A 131 3.40 6.12 18.37
N ALA A 132 3.03 5.01 19.02
CA ALA A 132 1.65 4.76 19.46
C ALA A 132 1.19 5.85 20.45
N SER A 133 2.06 6.22 21.39
CA SER A 133 1.82 7.28 22.37
C SER A 133 1.63 8.64 21.70
N GLY A 134 2.44 8.96 20.66
CA GLY A 134 2.29 10.18 19.86
C GLY A 134 0.93 10.27 19.14
N LYS A 135 0.31 9.13 18.83
CA LYS A 135 -1.04 9.01 18.23
C LYS A 135 -2.16 8.85 19.25
N LYS A 136 -1.86 8.94 20.56
CA LYS A 136 -2.80 8.70 21.67
C LYS A 136 -3.33 7.27 21.74
N PHE A 137 -2.63 6.32 21.14
CA PHE A 137 -2.91 4.90 21.30
C PHE A 137 -2.28 4.39 22.61
N SER A 138 -2.71 3.21 23.05
CA SER A 138 -2.00 2.52 24.14
C SER A 138 -0.63 2.06 23.64
N GLY A 139 0.32 1.85 24.54
CA GLY A 139 1.65 1.35 24.20
C GLY A 139 2.16 0.45 25.31
N LEU A 140 1.80 -0.83 25.24
CA LEU A 140 2.24 -1.82 26.22
C LEU A 140 3.22 -2.79 25.55
N LEU A 141 4.41 -2.94 26.13
CA LEU A 141 5.39 -3.93 25.70
C LEU A 141 5.00 -5.33 26.19
N LEU A 142 5.02 -6.31 25.30
CA LEU A 142 4.88 -7.73 25.61
C LEU A 142 6.11 -8.47 25.08
N ALA A 143 6.81 -9.17 25.95
CA ALA A 143 7.83 -10.14 25.57
C ALA A 143 7.17 -11.52 25.50
N LYS A 144 7.21 -12.17 24.34
CA LYS A 144 6.71 -13.53 24.17
C LYS A 144 7.87 -14.45 23.87
N LYS A 145 8.03 -15.46 24.70
CA LYS A 145 8.89 -16.60 24.44
C LYS A 145 8.05 -17.59 23.62
N GLU A 146 8.48 -17.91 22.40
CA GLU A 146 7.83 -18.97 21.59
C GLU A 146 8.14 -20.37 22.15
#